data_AF-A0ABD7HML5-F1
#
_entry.id   AF-A0ABD7HML5-F1
#
_cell.length_a   1.000
_cell.length_b   1.000
_cell.length_c   1.000
_cell.angle_alpha   90.00
_cell.angle_beta   90.00
_cell.angle_gamma   90.00
#
_symmetry.space_group_name_H-M   'P 1'
#
loop_
_entity.id
_entity.type
_entity.pdbx_description
1 polymer ?
#
loop_
_entity_poly.entity_id
_entity_poly.type
_entity_poly.pdbx_seq_one_letter_code
_entity_poly.pdbx_strand_id
1 'polypeptide(L)'
;MPGRHGAVRRIAEVAVVRDVAGALRTRRKVLSIALDSDMDREVKLFAFCLQAYLIGRDEPGWESRHWAHVIGEMMERPGSVGLRGFGPVRACQRVIAKDVPRYEIPYAGEVLVCRSPKARGPHAGEPCGKPAGRNRQIDRDPLTGEGKWVGYCRNHSHPSLDEWRVKRLRAWDFNGRPTPPVNTGGVLMRYFKADWDSVYSWAQGWVNDVLVEAEDVAINAPSFVLIEGAGEDTENSHSEAAVNLVKLECPR
;
A
#
# COMPACT_ATOMS: atom_id res chain seq x y z
N MET A 1 41.44 -20.73 -6.55
CA MET A 1 40.30 -20.45 -7.44
C MET A 1 39.86 -19.01 -7.20
N PRO A 2 40.26 -18.05 -8.05
CA PRO A 2 39.82 -16.67 -7.95
C PRO A 2 38.52 -16.45 -8.74
N GLY A 3 37.69 -15.53 -8.27
CA GLY A 3 36.75 -14.80 -9.14
C GLY A 3 35.27 -15.12 -8.96
N ARG A 4 34.57 -14.22 -8.26
CA ARG A 4 33.31 -13.57 -8.71
C ARG A 4 32.83 -12.58 -7.63
N HIS A 5 33.58 -11.49 -7.44
CA HIS A 5 32.99 -10.26 -6.90
C HIS A 5 32.31 -9.54 -8.07
N GLY A 6 31.07 -9.94 -8.34
CA GLY A 6 30.23 -9.31 -9.35
C GLY A 6 29.70 -7.97 -8.81
N ALA A 7 30.03 -6.91 -9.53
CA ALA A 7 29.65 -5.52 -9.33
C ALA A 7 28.23 -5.32 -8.74
N VAL A 8 28.16 -4.80 -7.52
CA VAL A 8 26.96 -4.16 -6.97
C VAL A 8 26.71 -2.90 -7.80
N ARG A 9 25.72 -2.95 -8.69
CA ARG A 9 25.32 -1.81 -9.53
C ARG A 9 24.84 -0.67 -8.64
N ARG A 10 25.41 0.52 -8.85
CA ARG A 10 25.05 1.77 -8.18
C ARG A 10 23.57 2.08 -8.41
N ILE A 11 22.84 2.28 -7.33
CA ILE A 11 21.50 2.88 -7.35
C ILE A 11 21.65 4.30 -7.89
N ALA A 12 20.81 4.69 -8.85
CA ALA A 12 20.79 6.05 -9.36
C ALA A 12 20.53 7.02 -8.20
N GLU A 13 21.54 7.83 -7.93
CA GLU A 13 21.63 8.71 -6.78
C GLU A 13 20.71 9.91 -6.97
N VAL A 14 19.62 9.98 -6.20
CA VAL A 14 18.77 11.19 -6.19
C VAL A 14 19.54 12.29 -5.49
N ALA A 15 20.07 13.27 -6.23
CA ALA A 15 20.67 14.44 -5.63
C ALA A 15 19.57 15.22 -4.89
N VAL A 16 19.60 15.23 -3.56
CA VAL A 16 18.79 16.17 -2.78
C VAL A 16 19.40 17.54 -2.99
N VAL A 17 18.66 18.42 -3.67
CA VAL A 17 19.12 19.79 -3.88
C VAL A 17 19.08 20.51 -2.54
N ARG A 18 20.25 20.78 -1.94
CA ARG A 18 20.40 21.47 -0.65
C ARG A 18 20.36 22.99 -0.82
N ASP A 19 19.51 23.48 -1.71
CA ASP A 19 19.28 24.91 -1.94
C ASP A 19 17.94 25.37 -1.35
N VAL A 20 17.66 26.67 -1.50
CA VAL A 20 16.39 27.25 -1.04
C VAL A 20 15.19 26.61 -1.74
N ALA A 21 15.31 26.25 -3.02
CA ALA A 21 14.24 25.63 -3.77
C ALA A 21 13.90 24.22 -3.25
N GLY A 22 14.91 23.40 -2.97
CA GLY A 22 14.78 22.08 -2.37
C GLY A 22 14.20 22.13 -0.96
N ALA A 23 14.59 23.13 -0.16
CA ALA A 23 13.99 23.38 1.16
C ALA A 23 12.49 23.74 1.05
N LEU A 24 12.10 24.58 0.09
CA LEU A 24 10.70 24.92 -0.17
C LEU A 24 9.89 23.73 -0.69
N ARG A 25 10.45 22.90 -1.58
CA ARG A 25 9.83 21.64 -2.05
C ARG A 25 9.60 20.69 -0.88
N THR A 26 10.60 20.51 -0.03
CA THR A 26 10.51 19.69 1.19
C THR A 26 9.39 20.19 2.09
N ARG A 27 9.34 21.51 2.36
CA ARG A 27 8.29 22.11 3.19
C ARG A 27 6.89 21.83 2.64
N ARG A 28 6.68 22.01 1.33
CA ARG A 28 5.39 21.74 0.69
C ARG A 28 4.98 20.28 0.87
N LYS A 29 5.91 19.35 0.63
CA LYS A 29 5.67 17.91 0.79
C LYS A 29 5.32 17.52 2.22
N VAL A 30 6.04 18.04 3.21
CA VAL A 30 5.75 17.84 4.64
C VAL A 30 4.36 18.37 5.00
N LEU A 31 3.97 19.54 4.49
CA LEU A 31 2.62 20.07 4.70
C LEU A 31 1.54 19.21 4.05
N SER A 32 1.76 18.71 2.83
CA SER A 32 0.82 17.80 2.17
C SER A 32 0.63 16.51 2.98
N ILE A 33 1.71 15.90 3.48
CA ILE A 33 1.66 14.72 4.37
C ILE A 33 0.89 15.05 5.66
N ALA A 34 1.15 16.21 6.28
CA ALA A 34 0.50 16.61 7.51
C ALA A 34 -1.03 16.77 7.35
N LEU A 35 -1.46 17.30 6.20
CA LEU A 35 -2.85 17.61 5.89
C LEU A 35 -3.61 16.43 5.26
N ASP A 36 -2.95 15.34 4.87
CA ASP A 36 -3.62 14.15 4.32
C ASP A 36 -4.51 13.49 5.37
N SER A 37 -5.81 13.42 5.11
CA SER A 37 -6.79 12.78 6.01
C SER A 37 -6.74 11.26 5.96
N ASP A 38 -6.18 10.67 4.90
CA ASP A 38 -6.10 9.22 4.72
C ASP A 38 -4.92 8.61 5.48
N MET A 39 -3.96 9.44 5.92
CA MET A 39 -2.85 9.01 6.77
C MET A 39 -3.18 9.13 8.26
N ASP A 40 -3.06 8.03 8.99
CA ASP A 40 -3.11 8.07 10.46
C ASP A 40 -1.81 8.69 11.05
N ARG A 41 -1.79 8.84 12.38
CA ARG A 41 -0.65 9.44 13.10
C ARG A 41 0.65 8.66 12.89
N GLU A 42 0.61 7.32 12.85
CA GLU A 42 1.80 6.48 12.71
C GLU A 42 2.36 6.55 11.30
N VAL A 43 1.50 6.52 10.28
CA VAL A 43 1.87 6.67 8.87
C VAL A 43 2.47 8.05 8.62
N LYS A 44 1.90 9.12 9.19
CA LYS A 44 2.48 10.47 9.11
C LYS A 44 3.86 10.54 9.75
N LEU A 45 4.02 9.98 10.94
CA LEU A 45 5.32 9.95 11.62
C LEU A 45 6.37 9.21 10.79
N PHE A 46 6.03 8.02 10.27
CA PHE A 46 6.90 7.29 9.37
C PHE A 46 7.28 8.12 8.14
N ALA A 47 6.30 8.76 7.49
CA ALA A 47 6.53 9.59 6.31
C ALA A 47 7.46 10.79 6.62
N PHE A 48 7.31 11.44 7.77
CA PHE A 48 8.23 12.51 8.19
C PHE A 48 9.63 12.00 8.46
N CYS A 49 9.78 10.87 9.16
CA CYS A 49 11.08 10.25 9.41
C CYS A 49 11.75 9.78 8.11
N LEU A 50 10.99 9.24 7.16
CA LEU A 50 11.49 8.88 5.83
C LEU A 50 11.95 10.12 5.05
N GLN A 51 11.18 11.21 5.08
CA GLN A 51 11.59 12.45 4.43
C GLN A 51 12.86 13.03 5.06
N ALA A 52 12.98 13.00 6.39
CA ALA A 52 14.19 13.41 7.10
C ALA A 52 15.40 12.53 6.75
N TYR A 53 15.20 11.20 6.72
CA TYR A 53 16.22 10.24 6.28
C TYR A 53 16.74 10.59 4.89
N LEU A 54 15.83 10.79 3.92
CA LEU A 54 16.21 11.08 2.54
C LEU A 54 17.01 12.38 2.40
N ILE A 55 16.70 13.40 3.21
CA ILE A 55 17.43 14.69 3.21
C ILE A 55 18.81 14.55 3.85
N GLY A 56 18.89 13.83 4.97
CA GLY A 56 20.13 13.68 5.76
C GLY A 56 21.02 12.51 5.36
N ARG A 57 20.69 11.75 4.30
CA ARG A 57 21.39 10.49 3.98
C ARG A 57 22.88 10.66 3.68
N ASP A 58 23.31 11.82 3.18
CA ASP A 58 24.72 12.12 2.93
C ASP A 58 25.40 12.77 4.15
N GLU A 59 24.76 12.72 5.33
CA GLU A 59 25.44 13.03 6.59
C GLU A 59 26.36 11.87 7.02
N PRO A 60 27.58 12.18 7.51
CA PRO A 60 28.50 11.16 7.97
C PRO A 60 27.89 10.22 9.00
N GLY A 61 28.02 8.90 8.78
CA GLY A 61 27.58 7.87 9.72
C GLY A 61 26.24 7.21 9.39
N TRP A 62 25.52 7.68 8.37
CA TRP A 62 24.26 7.04 7.92
C TRP A 62 24.48 6.08 6.75
N GLU A 63 25.58 6.24 6.01
CA GLU A 63 25.91 5.53 4.76
C GLU A 63 25.94 3.99 4.90
N SER A 64 26.25 3.47 6.07
CA SER A 64 26.37 2.02 6.34
C SER A 64 25.15 1.40 7.01
N ARG A 65 24.15 2.21 7.40
CA ARG A 65 23.01 1.74 8.18
C ARG A 65 21.83 1.43 7.27
N HIS A 66 21.16 0.32 7.52
CA HIS A 66 19.91 -0.01 6.84
C HIS A 66 18.85 1.07 7.11
N TRP A 67 18.25 1.64 6.06
CA TRP A 67 17.32 2.78 6.15
C TRP A 67 16.20 2.56 7.18
N ALA A 68 15.60 1.35 7.21
CA ALA A 68 14.51 1.03 8.13
C ALA A 68 14.94 1.05 9.60
N HIS A 69 16.23 0.82 9.87
CA HIS A 69 16.77 0.93 11.21
C HIS A 69 16.83 2.40 11.64
N VAL A 70 17.38 3.28 10.78
CA VAL A 70 17.51 4.71 11.06
C VAL A 70 16.13 5.36 11.22
N ILE A 71 15.19 5.06 10.31
CA ILE A 71 13.81 5.56 10.40
C ILE A 71 13.13 5.03 11.66
N GLY A 72 13.27 3.75 11.98
CA GLY A 72 12.66 3.16 13.18
C GLY A 72 13.15 3.80 14.47
N GLU A 73 14.45 4.15 14.55
CA GLU A 73 15.00 4.92 15.67
C GLU A 73 14.47 6.35 15.75
N MET A 74 14.20 6.99 14.61
CA MET A 74 13.59 8.33 14.59
C MET A 74 12.12 8.32 15.02
N MET A 75 11.38 7.24 14.69
CA MET A 75 9.96 7.11 15.03
C MET A 75 9.73 6.82 16.51
N GLU A 76 10.63 6.08 17.15
CA GLU A 76 10.47 5.60 18.52
C GLU A 76 11.40 6.35 19.47
N ARG A 77 10.91 6.75 20.64
CA ARG A 77 11.78 7.35 21.66
C ARG A 77 12.83 6.32 22.09
N PRO A 78 14.11 6.69 22.27
CA PRO A 78 15.11 5.79 22.84
C PRO A 78 14.62 5.17 24.15
N GLY A 79 14.67 3.84 24.23
CA GLY A 79 14.18 3.07 25.38
C GLY A 79 12.67 2.85 25.44
N SER A 80 11.90 3.18 24.40
CA SER A 80 10.47 2.84 24.34
C SER A 80 10.26 1.32 24.43
N VAL A 81 9.11 0.90 24.95
CA VAL A 81 8.74 -0.52 25.02
C VAL A 81 8.65 -1.11 23.60
N GLY A 82 8.16 -0.33 22.63
CA GLY A 82 8.10 -0.73 21.23
C GLY A 82 9.49 -1.04 20.65
N LEU A 83 10.46 -0.17 20.90
CA LEU A 83 11.85 -0.37 20.44
C LEU A 83 12.51 -1.56 21.13
N ARG A 84 12.27 -1.77 22.43
CA ARG A 84 12.84 -2.90 23.18
C ARG A 84 12.22 -4.25 22.79
N GLY A 85 10.93 -4.28 22.47
CA GLY A 85 10.22 -5.52 22.13
C GLY A 85 10.42 -5.95 20.67
N PHE A 86 10.38 -5.00 19.73
CA PHE A 86 10.35 -5.30 18.31
C PHE A 86 11.59 -4.80 17.55
N GLY A 87 12.31 -3.82 18.08
CA GLY A 87 13.41 -3.18 17.37
C GLY A 87 12.93 -2.17 16.31
N PRO A 88 13.85 -1.34 15.80
CA PRO A 88 13.51 -0.22 14.91
C PRO A 88 13.00 -0.68 13.54
N VAL A 89 13.57 -1.74 12.98
CA VAL A 89 13.15 -2.28 11.68
C VAL A 89 11.69 -2.74 11.71
N ARG A 90 11.27 -3.43 12.77
CA ARG A 90 9.88 -3.89 12.92
C ARG A 90 8.89 -2.75 13.13
N ALA A 91 9.31 -1.63 13.75
CA ALA A 91 8.46 -0.45 13.85
C ALA A 91 8.10 0.10 12.46
N CYS A 92 9.07 0.12 11.53
CA CYS A 92 8.82 0.49 10.14
C CYS A 92 7.92 -0.54 9.43
N GLN A 93 8.22 -1.84 9.54
CA GLN A 93 7.43 -2.89 8.91
C GLN A 93 5.96 -2.83 9.34
N ARG A 94 5.68 -2.61 10.63
CA ARG A 94 4.32 -2.48 11.15
C ARG A 94 3.53 -1.37 10.47
N VAL A 95 4.15 -0.19 10.29
CA VAL A 95 3.48 0.96 9.65
C VAL A 95 3.30 0.73 8.16
N ILE A 96 4.31 0.19 7.48
CA ILE A 96 4.23 -0.11 6.04
C ILE A 96 3.21 -1.22 5.77
N ALA A 97 3.15 -2.25 6.61
CA ALA A 97 2.14 -3.31 6.51
C ALA A 97 0.71 -2.76 6.66
N LYS A 98 0.51 -1.76 7.54
CA LYS A 98 -0.76 -1.02 7.66
C LYS A 98 -1.05 -0.12 6.46
N ASP A 99 -0.04 0.34 5.73
CA ASP A 99 -0.22 1.12 4.50
C ASP A 99 -0.38 0.23 3.26
N VAL A 100 -0.37 -1.10 3.35
CA VAL A 100 -0.60 -1.94 2.17
C VAL A 100 -1.97 -1.58 1.56
N PRO A 101 -2.03 -1.24 0.25
CA PRO A 101 -3.27 -0.95 -0.44
C PRO A 101 -4.26 -2.09 -0.24
N ARG A 102 -5.38 -1.80 0.41
CA ARG A 102 -6.41 -2.79 0.67
C ARG A 102 -7.78 -2.19 0.43
N TYR A 103 -8.68 -3.04 -0.02
CA TYR A 103 -10.08 -2.71 0.00
C TYR A 103 -10.66 -3.12 1.34
N GLU A 104 -10.82 -2.16 2.26
CA GLU A 104 -11.68 -2.37 3.43
C GLU A 104 -13.14 -2.39 2.98
N ILE A 105 -13.85 -3.45 3.32
CA ILE A 105 -15.29 -3.52 3.05
C ILE A 105 -15.95 -2.87 4.26
N PRO A 106 -16.70 -1.75 4.10
CA PRO A 106 -17.35 -1.09 5.21
C PRO A 106 -18.12 -2.12 6.03
N TYR A 107 -17.90 -2.14 7.33
CA TYR A 107 -18.62 -3.07 8.20
C TYR A 107 -20.11 -2.83 8.02
N ALA A 108 -20.86 -3.87 7.66
CA ALA A 108 -22.31 -3.81 7.63
C ALA A 108 -22.82 -3.79 9.07
N GLY A 109 -22.74 -2.63 9.72
CA GLY A 109 -23.33 -2.38 11.04
C GLY A 109 -24.85 -2.54 11.04
N GLU A 110 -25.46 -2.60 9.86
CA GLU A 110 -26.87 -2.81 9.63
C GLU A 110 -27.23 -4.29 9.37
N VAL A 111 -28.50 -4.63 9.61
CA VAL A 111 -29.06 -5.93 9.21
C VAL A 111 -29.01 -6.03 7.68
N LEU A 112 -28.08 -6.83 7.15
CA LEU A 112 -28.04 -7.13 5.72
C LEU A 112 -29.40 -7.64 5.25
N VAL A 113 -29.89 -7.08 4.15
CA VAL A 113 -31.13 -7.51 3.50
C VAL A 113 -30.83 -8.43 2.33
N CYS A 114 -31.75 -9.35 2.07
CA CYS A 114 -31.69 -10.26 0.95
C CYS A 114 -31.73 -9.48 -0.37
N ARG A 115 -30.65 -9.60 -1.15
CA ARG A 115 -30.49 -8.95 -2.46
C ARG A 115 -31.01 -9.78 -3.64
N SER A 116 -31.50 -11.00 -3.40
CA SER A 116 -32.08 -11.83 -4.46
C SER A 116 -33.26 -11.10 -5.10
N PRO A 117 -33.31 -10.97 -6.44
CA PRO A 117 -34.44 -10.35 -7.12
C PRO A 117 -35.69 -11.20 -6.93
N LYS A 118 -36.84 -10.56 -6.75
CA LYS A 118 -38.14 -11.24 -6.71
C LYS A 118 -38.44 -11.80 -8.10
N ALA A 119 -38.75 -13.09 -8.17
CA ALA A 119 -39.00 -13.76 -9.45
C ALA A 119 -40.39 -13.50 -10.05
N ARG A 120 -41.38 -13.08 -9.23
CA ARG A 120 -42.80 -12.96 -9.63
C ARG A 120 -43.49 -11.83 -8.86
N GLY A 121 -44.62 -11.36 -9.40
CA GLY A 121 -45.50 -10.36 -8.79
C GLY A 121 -45.24 -8.92 -9.26
N PRO A 122 -45.96 -7.93 -8.71
CA PRO A 122 -45.88 -6.52 -9.13
C PRO A 122 -44.50 -5.88 -8.87
N HIS A 123 -43.66 -6.54 -8.06
CA HIS A 123 -42.30 -6.12 -7.71
C HIS A 123 -41.23 -7.04 -8.29
N ALA A 124 -41.54 -7.81 -9.35
CA ALA A 124 -40.56 -8.69 -9.99
C ALA A 124 -39.32 -7.89 -10.44
N GLY A 125 -38.13 -8.44 -10.19
CA GLY A 125 -36.85 -7.75 -10.43
C GLY A 125 -36.33 -6.92 -9.25
N GLU A 126 -37.19 -6.49 -8.32
CA GLU A 126 -36.74 -5.78 -7.11
C GLU A 126 -36.07 -6.72 -6.09
N PRO A 127 -35.15 -6.21 -5.24
CA PRO A 127 -34.57 -7.02 -4.17
C PRO A 127 -35.63 -7.52 -3.18
N CYS A 128 -35.43 -8.74 -2.67
CA CYS A 128 -36.34 -9.39 -1.74
C CYS A 128 -36.61 -8.58 -0.46
N GLY A 129 -35.59 -7.87 0.06
CA GLY A 129 -35.74 -6.99 1.22
C GLY A 129 -35.88 -7.69 2.58
N LYS A 130 -36.14 -9.01 2.63
CA LYS A 130 -36.18 -9.78 3.88
C LYS A 130 -34.79 -9.81 4.54
N PRO A 131 -34.68 -9.86 5.88
CA PRO A 131 -33.40 -10.01 6.56
C PRO A 131 -32.60 -11.20 6.02
N ALA A 132 -31.32 -10.97 5.75
CA ALA A 132 -30.39 -12.02 5.40
C ALA A 132 -30.22 -12.98 6.57
N GLY A 133 -30.04 -14.27 6.27
CA GLY A 133 -29.72 -15.29 7.26
C GLY A 133 -28.30 -15.13 7.80
N ARG A 134 -27.83 -16.15 8.51
CA ARG A 134 -26.47 -16.19 9.06
C ARG A 134 -25.37 -16.23 7.99
N ASN A 135 -25.72 -16.61 6.76
CA ASN A 135 -24.80 -16.71 5.63
C ASN A 135 -24.59 -15.32 5.00
N ARG A 136 -23.79 -14.50 5.68
CA ARG A 136 -23.29 -13.21 5.17
C ARG A 136 -21.97 -13.46 4.47
N GLN A 137 -21.82 -12.95 3.25
CA GLN A 137 -20.67 -13.22 2.41
C GLN A 137 -20.24 -11.93 1.70
N ILE A 138 -18.98 -11.89 1.29
CA ILE A 138 -18.43 -10.80 0.49
C ILE A 138 -18.64 -11.14 -0.99
N ASP A 139 -19.32 -10.26 -1.73
CA ASP A 139 -19.33 -10.27 -3.18
C ASP A 139 -18.32 -9.24 -3.68
N ARG A 140 -17.54 -9.59 -4.70
CA ARG A 140 -16.57 -8.69 -5.32
C ARG A 140 -17.02 -8.32 -6.70
N ASP A 141 -16.87 -7.05 -7.05
CA ASP A 141 -17.04 -6.61 -8.43
C ASP A 141 -15.90 -7.18 -9.29
N PRO A 142 -16.21 -7.90 -10.38
CA PRO A 142 -15.18 -8.51 -11.22
C PRO A 142 -14.36 -7.51 -12.03
N LEU A 143 -14.84 -6.28 -12.22
CA LEU A 143 -14.16 -5.23 -12.97
C LEU A 143 -13.39 -4.28 -12.06
N THR A 144 -13.93 -3.91 -10.90
CA THR A 144 -13.30 -2.94 -9.99
C THR A 144 -12.62 -3.59 -8.77
N GLY A 145 -12.96 -4.84 -8.45
CA GLY A 145 -12.49 -5.52 -7.25
C GLY A 145 -13.15 -5.05 -5.94
N GLU A 146 -14.10 -4.11 -6.02
CA GLU A 146 -14.84 -3.59 -4.87
C GLU A 146 -15.62 -4.69 -4.18
N GLY A 147 -15.37 -4.88 -2.88
CA GLY A 147 -16.06 -5.85 -2.04
C GLY A 147 -17.31 -5.26 -1.39
N LYS A 148 -18.42 -5.99 -1.36
CA LYS A 148 -19.61 -5.60 -0.62
C LYS A 148 -20.15 -6.77 0.18
N TRP A 149 -20.58 -6.49 1.41
CA TRP A 149 -21.35 -7.45 2.18
C TRP A 149 -22.70 -7.70 1.50
N VAL A 150 -22.92 -8.95 1.11
CA VAL A 150 -24.20 -9.45 0.62
C VAL A 150 -24.71 -10.54 1.54
N GLY A 151 -26.03 -10.67 1.61
CA GLY A 151 -26.67 -11.73 2.35
C GLY A 151 -27.93 -12.19 1.64
N TYR A 152 -28.33 -13.42 1.91
CA TYR A 152 -29.53 -14.02 1.37
C TYR A 152 -30.42 -14.51 2.50
N CYS A 153 -31.74 -14.34 2.37
CA CYS A 153 -32.67 -14.90 3.34
C CYS A 153 -32.76 -16.42 3.15
N ARG A 154 -33.31 -17.13 4.13
CA ARG A 154 -33.41 -18.60 4.10
C ARG A 154 -34.08 -19.14 2.83
N ASN A 155 -35.07 -18.43 2.30
CA ASN A 155 -35.81 -18.84 1.10
C ASN A 155 -35.08 -18.56 -0.21
N HIS A 156 -34.02 -17.74 -0.17
CA HIS A 156 -33.19 -17.40 -1.32
C HIS A 156 -31.75 -17.85 -1.11
N SER A 157 -31.48 -18.75 -0.17
CA SER A 157 -30.18 -19.41 -0.04
C SER A 157 -30.19 -20.66 -0.92
N HIS A 158 -29.88 -20.51 -2.20
CA HIS A 158 -29.88 -21.60 -3.17
C HIS A 158 -28.47 -21.85 -3.73
N PRO A 159 -28.06 -23.11 -4.01
CA PRO A 159 -26.75 -23.44 -4.57
C PRO A 159 -26.37 -22.66 -5.84
N SER A 160 -27.35 -22.31 -6.67
CA SER A 160 -27.11 -21.50 -7.89
C SER A 160 -26.57 -20.09 -7.62
N LEU A 161 -26.80 -19.52 -6.44
CA LEU A 161 -26.20 -18.24 -6.04
C LEU A 161 -24.73 -18.40 -5.66
N ASP A 162 -24.36 -19.56 -5.09
CA ASP A 162 -22.96 -19.89 -4.85
C ASP A 162 -22.23 -20.11 -6.18
N GLU A 163 -22.86 -20.76 -7.16
CA GLU A 163 -22.31 -20.87 -8.52
C GLU A 163 -22.11 -19.51 -9.19
N TRP A 164 -23.10 -18.61 -9.10
CA TRP A 164 -22.99 -17.24 -9.62
C TRP A 164 -21.83 -16.48 -8.96
N ARG A 165 -21.66 -16.63 -7.63
CA ARG A 165 -20.54 -16.03 -6.91
C ARG A 165 -19.20 -16.61 -7.37
N VAL A 166 -19.09 -17.93 -7.45
CA VAL A 166 -17.86 -18.59 -7.93
C VAL A 166 -17.50 -18.10 -9.33
N LYS A 167 -18.49 -17.90 -10.21
CA LYS A 167 -18.27 -17.30 -11.53
C LYS A 167 -17.75 -15.86 -11.45
N ARG A 168 -18.29 -15.02 -10.57
CA ARG A 168 -17.79 -13.64 -10.38
C ARG A 168 -16.38 -13.61 -9.81
N LEU A 169 -16.07 -14.47 -8.84
CA LEU A 169 -14.71 -14.59 -8.29
C LEU A 169 -13.72 -15.01 -9.37
N ARG A 170 -14.08 -15.99 -10.22
CA ARG A 170 -13.26 -16.39 -11.38
C ARG A 170 -13.11 -15.29 -12.41
N ALA A 171 -14.16 -14.51 -12.68
CA ALA A 171 -14.07 -13.37 -13.58
C ALA A 171 -13.16 -12.27 -13.02
N TRP A 172 -13.21 -12.03 -11.71
CA TRP A 172 -12.29 -11.13 -11.02
C TRP A 172 -10.83 -11.59 -11.12
N ASP A 173 -10.57 -12.88 -10.89
CA ASP A 173 -9.25 -13.48 -11.07
C ASP A 173 -8.77 -13.36 -12.52
N PHE A 174 -9.66 -13.63 -13.49
CA PHE A 174 -9.37 -13.54 -14.92
C PHE A 174 -9.05 -12.11 -15.37
N ASN A 175 -9.72 -11.10 -14.82
CA ASN A 175 -9.49 -9.69 -15.12
C ASN A 175 -8.23 -9.12 -14.44
N GLY A 176 -7.35 -9.99 -13.92
CA GLY A 176 -6.05 -9.60 -13.38
C GLY A 176 -6.10 -8.97 -12.00
N ARG A 177 -7.21 -9.12 -11.24
CA ARG A 177 -7.39 -8.54 -9.90
C ARG A 177 -6.95 -7.07 -9.84
N PRO A 178 -7.73 -6.14 -10.42
CA PRO A 178 -7.33 -4.75 -10.58
C PRO A 178 -6.67 -4.20 -9.31
N THR A 179 -5.42 -3.80 -9.45
CA THR A 179 -4.57 -3.28 -8.38
C THR A 179 -4.55 -1.76 -8.48
N PRO A 180 -4.89 -1.00 -7.43
CA PRO A 180 -5.61 -1.34 -6.20
C PRO A 180 -7.06 -0.83 -6.19
N PRO A 181 -8.02 -1.52 -5.55
CA PRO A 181 -9.32 -0.92 -5.23
C PRO A 181 -9.13 0.10 -4.10
N VAL A 182 -9.54 1.36 -4.31
CA VAL A 182 -9.43 2.46 -3.33
C VAL A 182 -10.42 2.24 -2.19
N ASN A 183 -9.93 1.88 -1.01
CA ASN A 183 -10.68 2.11 0.22
C ASN A 183 -9.76 2.49 1.40
N THR A 184 -8.61 1.82 1.60
CA THR A 184 -7.61 2.24 2.61
C THR A 184 -6.18 1.81 2.23
N GLY A 185 -5.16 2.49 2.79
CA GLY A 185 -3.75 2.23 2.49
C GLY A 185 -3.32 2.76 1.12
N GLY A 186 -2.10 2.42 0.69
CA GLY A 186 -1.47 2.95 -0.51
C GLY A 186 -1.28 4.46 -0.45
N VAL A 187 -1.17 5.04 0.74
CA VAL A 187 -1.10 6.50 0.89
C VAL A 187 0.35 6.95 0.76
N LEU A 188 1.32 6.15 1.22
CA LEU A 188 2.73 6.49 1.11
C LEU A 188 3.22 6.58 -0.35
N MET A 189 2.66 5.77 -1.26
CA MET A 189 2.99 5.81 -2.70
C MET A 189 2.61 7.12 -3.38
N ARG A 190 1.68 7.90 -2.80
CA ARG A 190 1.35 9.25 -3.29
C ARG A 190 2.51 10.23 -3.08
N TYR A 191 3.36 9.98 -2.10
CA TYR A 191 4.41 10.90 -1.66
C TYR A 191 5.83 10.44 -1.99
N PHE A 192 6.09 9.13 -2.00
CA PHE A 192 7.42 8.59 -2.26
C PHE A 192 7.36 7.60 -3.41
N LYS A 193 8.33 7.67 -4.31
CA LYS A 193 8.45 6.69 -5.39
C LYS A 193 9.41 5.62 -4.94
N ALA A 194 9.00 4.37 -5.09
CA ALA A 194 9.77 3.20 -4.75
C ALA A 194 9.17 2.00 -5.47
N ASP A 195 9.87 0.89 -5.43
CA ASP A 195 9.27 -0.41 -5.72
C ASP A 195 8.38 -0.83 -4.53
N TRP A 196 7.18 -0.24 -4.49
CA TRP A 196 6.24 -0.44 -3.39
C TRP A 196 5.76 -1.89 -3.27
N ASP A 197 5.73 -2.65 -4.36
CA ASP A 197 5.39 -4.08 -4.31
C ASP A 197 6.44 -4.86 -3.48
N SER A 198 7.73 -4.61 -3.72
CA SER A 198 8.81 -5.18 -2.89
C SER A 198 8.79 -4.67 -1.45
N VAL A 199 8.54 -3.36 -1.24
CA VAL A 199 8.43 -2.76 0.10
C VAL A 199 7.28 -3.40 0.90
N TYR A 200 6.11 -3.54 0.28
CA TYR A 200 4.93 -4.12 0.90
C TYR A 200 5.11 -5.61 1.14
N SER A 201 5.70 -6.36 0.19
CA SER A 201 6.04 -7.77 0.39
C SER A 201 6.98 -7.96 1.58
N TRP A 202 8.01 -7.12 1.70
CA TRP A 202 8.94 -7.14 2.84
C TRP A 202 8.23 -6.86 4.18
N ALA A 203 7.32 -5.89 4.21
CA ALA A 203 6.58 -5.54 5.42
C ALA A 203 5.54 -6.60 5.80
N GLN A 204 4.95 -7.28 4.82
CA GLN A 204 3.97 -8.34 5.03
C GLN A 204 4.58 -9.66 5.50
N GLY A 205 5.81 -9.99 5.09
CA GLY A 205 6.53 -11.19 5.57
C GLY A 205 6.49 -11.30 7.09
N TRP A 206 6.66 -10.17 7.79
CA TRP A 206 6.58 -10.10 9.25
C TRP A 206 5.20 -10.43 9.84
N VAL A 207 4.10 -10.00 9.19
CA VAL A 207 2.74 -10.28 9.69
C VAL A 207 2.48 -11.79 9.71
N ASN A 208 3.09 -12.52 8.78
CA ASN A 208 2.98 -13.97 8.69
C ASN A 208 3.94 -14.69 9.66
N ASP A 209 5.15 -14.16 9.89
CA ASP A 209 6.14 -14.76 10.81
C ASP A 209 5.75 -14.69 12.30
N VAL A 210 4.88 -13.75 12.70
CA VAL A 210 4.33 -13.76 14.07
C VAL A 210 3.36 -14.95 14.30
N LEU A 211 2.92 -15.62 13.23
CA LEU A 211 2.08 -16.82 13.29
C LEU A 211 2.84 -18.12 12.98
N VAL A 212 4.05 -18.02 12.45
CA VAL A 212 4.89 -19.18 12.11
C VAL A 212 6.33 -18.84 12.51
N GLU A 213 6.82 -19.48 13.57
CA GLU A 213 8.25 -19.38 13.93
C GLU A 213 9.10 -19.79 12.73
N ALA A 214 9.76 -18.83 12.06
CA ALA A 214 10.63 -19.11 10.93
C ALA A 214 11.80 -18.13 10.81
N GLU A 215 12.88 -18.70 10.28
CA GLU A 215 14.26 -18.23 10.24
C GLU A 215 14.49 -16.92 9.47
N ASP A 216 15.54 -16.20 9.88
CA ASP A 216 16.00 -14.92 9.31
C ASP A 216 16.31 -15.02 7.80
N VAL A 217 15.33 -14.75 6.95
CA VAL A 217 15.54 -14.50 5.52
C VAL A 217 15.91 -13.02 5.34
N ALA A 218 17.16 -12.76 4.94
CA ALA A 218 17.63 -11.42 4.61
C ALA A 218 16.93 -10.90 3.34
N ILE A 219 15.88 -10.11 3.51
CA ILE A 219 15.16 -9.45 2.42
C ILE A 219 15.90 -8.16 2.05
N ASN A 220 16.25 -8.01 0.77
CA ASN A 220 16.96 -6.86 0.25
C ASN A 220 16.16 -5.56 0.43
N ALA A 221 16.86 -4.50 0.84
CA ALA A 221 16.27 -3.20 1.13
C ALA A 221 15.65 -2.55 -0.13
N PRO A 222 14.41 -2.05 -0.07
CA PRO A 222 13.84 -1.28 -1.18
C PRO A 222 14.54 0.08 -1.35
N SER A 223 14.70 0.52 -2.60
CA SER A 223 15.28 1.83 -2.93
C SER A 223 14.19 2.87 -3.21
N PHE A 224 14.31 4.06 -2.62
CA PHE A 224 13.36 5.16 -2.75
C PHE A 224 13.93 6.28 -3.62
N VAL A 225 13.11 6.86 -4.48
CA VAL A 225 13.42 8.01 -5.33
C VAL A 225 12.44 9.15 -5.05
N LEU A 226 12.96 10.35 -4.80
CA LEU A 226 12.17 11.59 -4.76
C LEU A 226 12.13 12.17 -6.18
N ILE A 227 10.93 12.37 -6.74
CA ILE A 227 10.81 13.09 -8.02
C ILE A 227 10.48 14.55 -7.76
N GLU A 228 11.31 15.42 -8.32
CA GLU A 228 11.03 16.83 -8.45
C GLU A 228 10.12 17.03 -9.65
N GLY A 229 8.90 17.52 -9.41
CA GLY A 229 8.12 18.12 -10.49
C GLY A 229 8.84 19.37 -10.95
N ALA A 230 9.37 19.36 -12.17
CA ALA A 230 9.79 20.57 -12.85
C ALA A 230 8.53 21.43 -13.08
N GLY A 231 8.29 22.38 -12.19
CA GLY A 231 7.50 23.56 -12.50
C GLY A 231 8.38 24.44 -13.37
N GLU A 232 8.40 24.15 -14.66
CA GLU A 232 9.00 25.02 -15.65
C GLU A 232 7.89 25.97 -16.11
N ASP A 233 7.93 27.20 -15.60
CA ASP A 233 7.11 28.30 -16.10
C ASP A 233 7.55 28.59 -17.55
N THR A 234 6.92 27.95 -18.53
CA THR A 234 6.99 28.40 -19.92
C THR A 234 5.59 28.47 -20.51
N GLU A 235 5.18 29.70 -20.79
CA GLU A 235 4.06 29.99 -21.67
C GLU A 235 4.31 29.37 -23.05
N ASN A 236 3.26 28.73 -23.57
CA ASN A 236 3.01 28.37 -24.96
C ASN A 236 3.78 27.22 -25.64
N SER A 237 2.94 26.29 -26.08
CA SER A 237 2.89 25.62 -27.40
C SER A 237 3.26 24.12 -27.44
N HIS A 238 2.21 23.37 -27.80
CA HIS A 238 2.14 22.00 -28.31
C HIS A 238 3.47 21.28 -28.62
N SER A 239 3.76 20.22 -27.86
CA SER A 239 4.31 18.97 -28.41
C SER A 239 4.20 17.82 -27.40
N GLU A 240 3.88 16.63 -27.91
CA GLU A 240 3.78 15.36 -27.20
C GLU A 240 4.93 15.12 -26.20
N ALA A 241 4.56 14.79 -24.96
CA ALA A 241 5.51 14.42 -23.93
C ALA A 241 6.11 13.04 -24.23
N ALA A 242 7.40 13.00 -24.54
CA ALA A 242 8.18 11.77 -24.56
C ALA A 242 8.22 11.17 -23.15
N VAL A 243 7.53 10.04 -22.98
CA VAL A 243 7.59 9.22 -21.76
C VAL A 243 8.91 8.45 -21.77
N ASN A 244 9.90 8.93 -21.00
CA ASN A 244 11.11 8.16 -20.71
C ASN A 244 10.79 7.10 -19.64
N LEU A 245 10.44 5.90 -20.11
CA LEU A 245 10.33 4.69 -19.33
C LEU A 245 11.73 4.15 -18.98
N VAL A 246 12.05 4.06 -17.70
CA VAL A 246 13.28 3.41 -17.22
C VAL A 246 12.92 2.14 -16.46
N LYS A 247 13.56 1.05 -16.86
CA LYS A 247 13.39 -0.32 -16.38
C LYS A 247 14.27 -0.58 -15.16
N LEU A 248 13.71 -1.21 -14.13
CA LEU A 248 14.42 -1.68 -12.93
C LEU A 248 14.65 -3.19 -13.01
N GLU A 249 15.85 -3.65 -12.65
CA GLU A 249 16.20 -5.08 -12.56
C GLU A 249 16.55 -5.45 -11.12
N CYS A 250 15.98 -6.56 -10.63
CA CYS A 250 16.37 -7.18 -9.36
C CYS A 250 17.78 -7.76 -9.44
N PRO A 251 18.69 -7.47 -8.48
CA PRO A 251 19.83 -8.31 -8.23
C PRO A 251 19.38 -9.60 -7.54
N ARG A 252 19.99 -10.73 -7.94
CA ARG A 252 19.84 -12.04 -7.27
C ARG A 252 20.52 -12.03 -5.91
#